data_AF-A0A2K3MBG4-F1
#
_entry.id   AF-A0A2K3MBG4-F1
#
_cell.length_a   1.000
_cell.length_b   1.000
_cell.length_c   1.000
_cell.angle_alpha   90.00
_cell.angle_beta   90.00
_cell.angle_gamma   90.00
#
_symmetry.space_group_name_H-M   'P 1'
#
loop_
_entity.id
_entity.type
_entity.pdbx_description
1 polymer ?
#
loop_
_entity_poly.entity_id
_entity_poly.type
_entity_poly.pdbx_seq_one_letter_code
_entity_poly.pdbx_strand_id
1 'polypeptide(L)'
;MGDNAVIIGDSHILLLEQLMRISPHIEPHVREEAMKLALHLKSNISENTENSVVVVGFLLLLSIYGLAPSFDEDEVYKLFGFAAQHKITVELFGTLGFADKASDFVQTLIMKKQHIEAARFVRAYIMPTRIKPKISCIQENQLH
;
A
#
# COMPACT_ATOMS: atom_id res chain seq x y z
N MET A 1 -27.85 21.02 2.58
CA MET A 1 -27.04 20.32 3.61
C MET A 1 -25.70 20.06 2.97
N GLY A 2 -24.64 20.65 3.53
CA GLY A 2 -23.35 20.77 2.86
C GLY A 2 -22.69 19.41 2.62
N ASP A 3 -22.20 19.22 1.40
CA ASP A 3 -21.16 18.23 1.09
C ASP A 3 -19.96 18.52 1.98
N ASN A 4 -19.90 17.87 3.14
CA ASN A 4 -18.65 17.65 3.83
C ASN A 4 -17.93 16.53 3.07
N ALA A 5 -17.47 16.84 1.85
CA ALA A 5 -16.55 15.98 1.15
C ALA A 5 -15.38 15.75 2.11
N VAL A 6 -15.15 14.50 2.54
CA VAL A 6 -13.98 14.19 3.35
C VAL A 6 -12.77 14.34 2.44
N ILE A 7 -12.10 15.48 2.53
CA ILE A 7 -10.92 15.79 1.73
C ILE A 7 -9.72 15.11 2.40
N ILE A 8 -9.43 13.88 1.95
CA ILE A 8 -8.12 13.27 2.21
C ILE A 8 -7.06 14.01 1.39
N GLY A 9 -5.91 14.25 2.01
CA GLY A 9 -4.84 15.10 1.48
C GLY A 9 -3.48 14.58 1.92
N ASP A 10 -2.40 15.16 1.41
CA ASP A 10 -1.04 14.66 1.64
C ASP A 10 -0.65 14.60 3.12
N SER A 11 -1.12 15.55 3.95
CA SER A 11 -0.90 15.52 5.40
C SER A 11 -1.55 14.30 6.06
N HIS A 12 -2.75 13.93 5.62
CA HIS A 12 -3.44 12.73 6.08
C HIS A 12 -2.73 11.46 5.61
N ILE A 13 -2.23 11.44 4.36
CA ILE A 13 -1.42 10.32 3.86
C ILE A 13 -0.19 10.12 4.72
N LEU A 14 0.54 11.20 5.04
CA LEU A 14 1.72 11.13 5.90
C LEU A 14 1.40 10.53 7.27
N LEU A 15 0.30 10.95 7.90
CA LEU A 15 -0.13 10.42 9.19
C LEU A 15 -0.53 8.94 9.11
N LEU A 16 -1.26 8.55 8.06
CA LEU A 16 -1.64 7.15 7.82
C LEU A 16 -0.41 6.27 7.55
N GLU A 17 0.58 6.77 6.81
CA GLU A 17 1.85 6.05 6.64
C GLU A 17 2.58 5.83 7.98
N GLN A 18 2.60 6.84 8.85
CA GLN A 18 3.19 6.66 10.19
C GLN A 18 2.39 5.64 11.00
N LEU A 19 1.06 5.72 10.95
CA LEU A 19 0.17 4.77 11.62
C LEU A 19 0.40 3.34 11.17
N MET A 20 0.57 3.12 9.86
CA MET A 20 0.94 1.82 9.30
C MET A 20 2.26 1.30 9.86
N ARG A 21 3.27 2.17 9.99
CA ARG A 21 4.60 1.81 10.51
C ARG A 21 4.59 1.47 12.01
N ILE A 22 3.82 2.21 12.81
CA ILE A 22 3.73 1.94 14.26
C ILE A 22 2.79 0.77 14.59
N SER A 23 1.89 0.40 13.66
CA SER A 23 1.01 -0.77 13.74
C SER A 23 0.34 -0.95 15.12
N PRO A 24 -0.46 0.05 15.57
CA PRO A 24 -1.06 -0.03 16.89
C PRO A 24 -2.15 -1.10 16.93
N HIS A 25 -2.50 -1.51 18.14
CA HIS A 25 -3.70 -2.33 18.33
C HIS A 25 -4.94 -1.51 17.92
N ILE A 26 -5.75 -2.07 17.02
CA ILE A 26 -6.96 -1.44 16.50
C ILE A 26 -8.17 -2.02 17.21
N GLU A 27 -8.91 -1.16 17.92
CA GLU A 27 -10.16 -1.56 18.56
C GLU A 27 -11.29 -1.77 17.52
N PRO A 28 -12.25 -2.69 17.78
CA PRO A 28 -13.32 -3.01 16.82
C PRO A 28 -14.12 -1.79 16.36
N HIS A 29 -14.47 -0.88 17.27
CA HIS A 29 -15.23 0.32 16.94
C HIS A 29 -14.45 1.28 16.01
N VAL A 30 -13.11 1.35 16.15
CA VAL A 30 -12.25 2.14 15.26
C VAL A 30 -12.22 1.51 13.88
N ARG A 31 -12.17 0.17 13.79
CA ARG A 31 -12.25 -0.56 12.52
C ARG A 31 -13.57 -0.30 11.80
N GLU A 32 -14.69 -0.21 12.51
CA GLU A 32 -16.00 0.12 11.95
C GLU A 32 -16.04 1.54 11.36
N GLU A 33 -15.50 2.53 12.06
CA GLU A 33 -15.39 3.91 11.53
C GLU A 33 -14.44 3.99 10.32
N ALA A 34 -13.31 3.26 10.37
CA ALA A 34 -12.40 3.16 9.23
C ALA A 34 -13.08 2.52 8.01
N MET A 35 -13.96 1.55 8.22
CA MET A 35 -14.76 0.96 7.14
C MET A 35 -15.69 1.99 6.49
N LYS A 36 -16.40 2.80 7.28
CA LYS A 36 -17.26 3.88 6.75
C LYS A 36 -16.46 4.87 5.90
N LEU A 37 -15.28 5.26 6.39
CA LEU A 37 -14.38 6.14 5.65
C LEU A 37 -13.87 5.49 4.36
N ALA A 38 -13.47 4.21 4.40
CA ALA A 38 -13.02 3.48 3.22
C ALA A 38 -14.11 3.37 2.14
N LEU A 39 -15.37 3.12 2.53
CA LEU A 39 -16.50 3.11 1.62
C LEU A 39 -16.73 4.49 0.97
N HIS A 40 -16.64 5.56 1.76
CA HIS A 40 -16.77 6.92 1.26
C HIS A 40 -15.64 7.30 0.29
N LEU A 41 -14.39 6.95 0.60
CA LEU A 41 -13.28 7.16 -0.34
C LEU A 41 -13.48 6.34 -1.62
N LYS A 42 -13.95 5.09 -1.52
CA LYS A 42 -14.22 4.23 -2.68
C LYS A 42 -15.27 4.84 -3.61
N SER A 43 -16.37 5.40 -3.10
CA SER A 43 -17.36 6.08 -3.95
C SER A 43 -16.79 7.31 -4.65
N ASN A 44 -15.88 8.03 -4.00
CA ASN A 44 -15.23 9.20 -4.59
C ASN A 44 -14.21 8.81 -5.69
N ILE A 45 -13.61 7.62 -5.63
CA ILE A 45 -12.70 7.12 -6.67
C ILE A 45 -13.45 6.84 -7.97
N SER A 46 -14.66 6.28 -7.91
CA SER A 46 -15.46 5.97 -9.11
C SER A 46 -15.93 7.20 -9.88
N GLU A 47 -15.96 8.36 -9.23
CA GLU A 47 -16.43 9.62 -9.83
C GLU A 47 -15.29 10.48 -10.40
N ASN A 48 -14.02 10.18 -10.08
CA ASN A 48 -12.88 11.04 -10.42
C ASN A 48 -11.54 10.28 -10.54
N THR A 49 -11.37 9.55 -11.64
CA THR A 49 -10.27 8.57 -11.87
C THR A 49 -8.86 9.14 -12.13
N GLU A 50 -8.44 10.19 -11.42
CA GLU A 50 -7.05 10.68 -11.42
C GLU A 50 -6.51 11.08 -10.04
N ASN A 51 -7.32 11.03 -8.97
CA ASN A 51 -6.87 11.46 -7.65
C ASN A 51 -6.05 10.37 -6.93
N SER A 52 -4.74 10.32 -7.19
CA SER A 52 -3.82 9.37 -6.58
C SER A 52 -3.82 9.43 -5.04
N VAL A 53 -4.05 10.61 -4.44
CA VAL A 53 -4.07 10.80 -2.99
C VAL A 53 -5.26 10.08 -2.36
N VAL A 54 -6.45 10.22 -2.94
CA VAL A 54 -7.65 9.49 -2.48
C VAL A 54 -7.45 7.98 -2.60
N VAL A 55 -6.88 7.52 -3.71
CA VAL A 55 -6.59 6.09 -3.93
C VAL A 55 -5.60 5.55 -2.90
N VAL A 56 -4.50 6.27 -2.64
CA VAL A 56 -3.49 5.86 -1.64
C VAL A 56 -4.10 5.86 -0.24
N GLY A 57 -4.91 6.85 0.09
CA GLY A 57 -5.61 6.92 1.36
C GLY A 57 -6.55 5.73 1.59
N PHE A 58 -7.32 5.36 0.56
CA PHE A 58 -8.14 4.16 0.58
C PHE A 58 -7.29 2.90 0.83
N LEU A 59 -6.22 2.69 0.05
CA LEU A 59 -5.34 1.52 0.19
C LEU A 59 -4.67 1.45 1.57
N LEU A 60 -4.30 2.60 2.16
CA LEU A 60 -3.77 2.67 3.53
C LEU A 60 -4.80 2.23 4.56
N LEU A 61 -6.06 2.67 4.45
CA LEU A 61 -7.12 2.22 5.36
C LEU A 61 -7.33 0.70 5.28
N LEU A 62 -7.33 0.14 4.08
CA LEU A 62 -7.47 -1.29 3.86
C LEU A 62 -6.35 -2.08 4.56
N SER A 63 -5.12 -1.58 4.44
CA SER A 63 -3.93 -2.21 5.02
C SER A 63 -3.90 -2.08 6.55
N ILE A 64 -4.03 -0.87 7.08
CA ILE A 64 -3.89 -0.57 8.52
C ILE A 64 -4.99 -1.26 9.33
N TYR A 65 -6.22 -1.18 8.83
CA TYR A 65 -7.39 -1.66 9.56
C TYR A 65 -7.78 -3.08 9.15
N GLY A 66 -7.06 -3.71 8.21
CA GLY A 66 -7.33 -5.08 7.75
C GLY A 66 -8.71 -5.24 7.10
N LEU A 67 -9.07 -4.29 6.24
CA LEU A 67 -10.39 -4.20 5.60
C LEU A 67 -10.42 -4.85 4.22
N ALA A 68 -9.26 -5.23 3.66
CA ALA A 68 -9.15 -5.77 2.31
C ALA A 68 -10.15 -6.90 1.97
N PRO A 69 -10.45 -7.86 2.87
CA PRO A 69 -11.41 -8.93 2.58
C PRO A 69 -12.86 -8.47 2.35
N SER A 70 -13.19 -7.21 2.66
CA SER A 70 -14.52 -6.63 2.44
C SER A 70 -14.69 -5.99 1.06
N PHE A 71 -13.67 -6.02 0.22
CA PHE A 71 -13.67 -5.39 -1.11
C PHE A 71 -13.34 -6.42 -2.20
N ASP A 72 -13.82 -6.15 -3.41
CA ASP A 72 -13.45 -6.93 -4.58
C ASP A 72 -11.94 -6.81 -4.86
N GLU A 73 -11.27 -7.97 -4.96
CA GLU A 73 -9.82 -8.05 -5.08
C GLU A 73 -9.33 -7.44 -6.40
N ASP A 74 -10.04 -7.67 -7.50
CA ASP A 74 -9.64 -7.18 -8.83
C ASP A 74 -9.83 -5.67 -8.96
N GLU A 75 -10.87 -5.10 -8.34
CA GLU A 75 -11.06 -3.66 -8.23
C GLU A 75 -9.92 -3.04 -7.41
N VAL A 76 -9.60 -3.59 -6.24
CA VAL A 76 -8.49 -3.10 -5.39
C VAL A 76 -7.16 -3.20 -6.15
N TYR A 77 -6.91 -4.30 -6.85
CA TYR A 77 -5.70 -4.48 -7.66
C TYR A 77 -5.56 -3.40 -8.75
N LYS A 78 -6.64 -3.07 -9.47
CA LYS A 78 -6.61 -2.03 -10.52
C LYS A 78 -6.26 -0.65 -9.96
N LEU A 79 -6.61 -0.35 -8.70
CA LEU A 79 -6.31 0.92 -8.06
C LEU A 79 -4.81 1.21 -7.94
N PHE A 80 -3.98 0.17 -7.84
CA PHE A 80 -2.53 0.35 -7.80
C PHE A 80 -1.97 1.04 -9.04
N GLY A 81 -2.64 0.92 -10.19
CA GLY A 81 -2.25 1.62 -11.41
C GLY A 81 -2.30 3.15 -11.29
N PHE A 82 -3.19 3.68 -10.44
CA PHE A 82 -3.29 5.12 -10.15
C PHE A 82 -2.37 5.55 -9.00
N ALA A 83 -2.12 4.66 -8.05
CA ALA A 83 -1.29 4.92 -6.88
C ALA A 83 0.22 4.70 -7.11
N ALA A 84 0.63 4.12 -8.24
CA ALA A 84 2.01 3.64 -8.47
C ALA A 84 3.11 4.71 -8.29
N GLN A 85 2.78 5.98 -8.50
CA GLN A 85 3.69 7.11 -8.30
C GLN A 85 4.03 7.33 -6.81
N HIS A 86 3.10 7.04 -5.89
CA HIS A 86 3.33 7.20 -4.45
C HIS A 86 4.25 6.11 -3.92
N LYS A 87 5.20 6.50 -3.06
CA LYS A 87 6.27 5.58 -2.69
C LYS A 87 5.80 4.40 -1.85
N ILE A 88 4.85 4.64 -0.95
CA ILE A 88 4.27 3.64 -0.05
C ILE A 88 3.50 2.54 -0.80
N THR A 89 3.03 2.82 -2.00
CA THR A 89 2.24 1.90 -2.83
C THR A 89 2.94 0.57 -3.08
N VAL A 90 4.28 0.58 -3.20
CA VAL A 90 5.07 -0.66 -3.35
C VAL A 90 4.91 -1.54 -2.11
N GLU A 91 4.95 -0.98 -0.90
CA GLU A 91 4.81 -1.73 0.37
C GLU A 91 3.37 -2.22 0.58
N LEU A 92 2.39 -1.38 0.27
CA LEU A 92 0.96 -1.73 0.32
C LEU A 92 0.62 -2.89 -0.60
N PHE A 93 1.22 -2.95 -1.78
CA PHE A 93 0.96 -4.00 -2.76
C PHE A 93 1.23 -5.41 -2.19
N GLY A 94 2.35 -5.58 -1.50
CA GLY A 94 2.68 -6.84 -0.83
C GLY A 94 1.86 -7.06 0.43
N THR A 95 1.65 -6.01 1.23
CA THR A 95 0.87 -6.10 2.48
C THR A 95 -0.59 -6.52 2.23
N LEU A 96 -1.16 -6.08 1.11
CA LEU A 96 -2.50 -6.43 0.66
C LEU A 96 -2.55 -7.75 -0.13
N GLY A 97 -1.44 -8.48 -0.25
CA GLY A 97 -1.41 -9.83 -0.79
C GLY A 97 -1.19 -9.94 -2.30
N PHE A 98 -0.79 -8.86 -2.99
CA PHE A 98 -0.62 -8.87 -4.45
C PHE A 98 0.79 -9.20 -4.93
N ALA A 99 1.71 -9.59 -4.04
CA ALA A 99 3.12 -9.81 -4.37
C ALA A 99 3.34 -10.83 -5.51
N ASP A 100 2.49 -11.84 -5.62
CA ASP A 100 2.48 -12.85 -6.69
C ASP A 100 2.08 -12.26 -8.05
N LYS A 101 1.22 -11.24 -8.08
CA LYS A 101 0.81 -10.51 -9.30
C LYS A 101 1.81 -9.44 -9.75
N ALA A 102 2.97 -9.32 -9.10
CA ALA A 102 3.93 -8.25 -9.36
C ALA A 102 4.46 -8.26 -10.81
N SER A 103 4.65 -9.43 -11.41
CA SER A 103 5.13 -9.54 -12.81
C SER A 103 4.13 -8.91 -13.79
N ASP A 104 2.86 -9.27 -13.67
CA ASP A 104 1.78 -8.76 -14.52
C ASP A 104 1.56 -7.26 -14.30
N PHE A 105 1.68 -6.81 -13.06
CA PHE A 105 1.59 -5.40 -12.72
C PHE A 105 2.74 -4.57 -13.33
N VAL A 106 3.97 -5.08 -13.29
CA VAL A 106 5.13 -4.44 -13.94
C VAL A 106 4.90 -4.30 -15.45
N GLN A 107 4.38 -5.33 -16.11
CA GLN A 107 4.05 -5.25 -17.54
C GLN A 107 3.00 -4.16 -17.81
N THR A 108 1.96 -4.09 -16.95
CA THR A 108 0.93 -3.05 -17.02
C THR A 108 1.54 -1.64 -16.90
N LEU A 109 2.46 -1.41 -15.97
CA LEU A 109 3.14 -0.12 -15.79
C LEU A 109 4.02 0.24 -17.01
N ILE A 110 4.72 -0.74 -17.59
CA ILE A 110 5.54 -0.53 -18.80
C ILE A 110 4.67 -0.11 -19.98
N MET A 111 3.52 -0.77 -20.18
CA MET A 111 2.57 -0.40 -21.24
C MET A 111 2.02 1.03 -21.05
N LYS A 112 1.89 1.48 -19.81
CA LYS A 112 1.51 2.86 -19.44
C LYS A 112 2.67 3.86 -19.48
N LYS A 113 3.88 3.45 -19.88
CA LYS A 113 5.11 4.26 -19.87
C LYS A 113 5.55 4.74 -18.48
N GLN A 114 5.09 4.08 -17.41
CA GLN A 114 5.46 4.34 -16.02
C GLN A 114 6.73 3.56 -15.64
N HIS A 115 7.83 3.86 -16.35
CA HIS A 115 9.06 3.06 -16.26
C HIS A 115 9.76 3.17 -14.89
N ILE A 116 9.70 4.32 -14.24
CA ILE A 116 10.30 4.54 -12.91
C ILE A 116 9.55 3.71 -11.87
N GLU A 117 8.23 3.74 -11.91
CA GLU A 117 7.35 2.95 -11.04
C GLU A 117 7.60 1.46 -11.27
N ALA A 118 7.60 1.01 -12.52
CA ALA A 118 7.88 -0.38 -12.88
C ALA A 118 9.21 -0.88 -12.29
N ALA A 119 10.29 -0.09 -12.40
CA ALA A 119 11.59 -0.44 -11.84
C ALA A 119 11.56 -0.63 -10.31
N ARG A 120 10.71 0.11 -9.59
CA ARG A 120 10.57 -0.02 -8.14
C ARG A 120 9.89 -1.34 -7.76
N PHE A 121 8.86 -1.75 -8.51
CA PHE A 121 8.20 -3.05 -8.32
C PHE A 121 9.12 -4.21 -8.69
N VAL A 122 9.89 -4.10 -9.79
CA VAL A 122 10.92 -5.09 -10.16
C VAL A 122 11.90 -5.29 -9.02
N ARG A 123 12.44 -4.20 -8.47
CA ARG A 123 13.39 -4.24 -7.36
C ARG A 123 12.80 -4.88 -6.09
N ALA A 124 11.54 -4.59 -5.78
CA ALA A 124 10.90 -5.06 -4.56
C ALA A 124 10.50 -6.56 -4.63
N TYR A 125 9.96 -7.00 -5.76
CA TYR A 125 9.27 -8.30 -5.85
C TYR A 125 9.92 -9.30 -6.80
N ILE A 126 10.57 -8.86 -7.87
CA ILE A 126 11.11 -9.74 -8.92
C ILE A 126 12.60 -10.00 -8.73
N MET A 127 13.34 -8.97 -8.29
CA MET A 127 14.76 -9.02 -8.00
C MET A 127 15.03 -8.64 -6.54
N PRO A 128 14.54 -9.41 -5.55
CA PRO A 128 14.85 -9.12 -4.16
C PRO A 128 16.37 -9.18 -3.99
N THR A 129 17.00 -8.03 -3.78
CA THR A 129 18.44 -7.92 -3.62
C THR A 129 18.91 -8.86 -2.51
N ARG A 130 19.88 -9.75 -2.80
CA ARG A 130 20.44 -10.73 -1.86
C ARG A 130 21.31 -10.11 -0.75
N ILE A 131 20.99 -8.93 -0.24
CA ILE A 131 21.77 -8.32 0.84
C ILE A 131 21.20 -8.81 2.17
N LYS A 132 21.55 -10.05 2.53
CA LYS A 132 21.73 -10.38 3.94
C LYS A 132 23.18 -10.02 4.27
N PRO A 133 23.49 -9.00 5.09
CA PRO A 133 24.71 -9.10 5.86
C PRO A 133 24.47 -10.25 6.83
N LYS A 134 24.93 -11.44 6.43
CA LYS A 134 25.14 -12.52 7.37
C LYS A 134 26.28 -12.03 8.25
N ILE A 135 25.96 -11.37 9.36
CA ILE A 135 26.92 -11.23 10.45
C ILE A 135 27.02 -12.65 11.04
N SER A 136 27.79 -13.50 10.38
CA SER A 136 28.30 -14.73 10.95
C SER A 136 29.74 -14.46 11.38
N CYS A 137 30.12 -15.14 12.46
CA CYS A 137 31.46 -15.25 13.04
C CYS A 137 31.78 -14.20 14.12
N ILE A 138 31.35 -14.49 15.36
CA ILE A 138 32.33 -14.76 16.41
C ILE A 138 31.90 -16.04 17.15
N GLN A 139 32.47 -17.16 16.72
CA GLN A 139 32.72 -18.31 17.58
C GLN A 139 34.23 -18.54 17.47
N GLU A 140 34.96 -17.93 18.38
CA GLU A 140 36.34 -18.25 18.76
C GLU A 140 36.45 -17.82 20.23
N ASN A 141 37.06 -18.54 21.16
CA ASN A 141 37.58 -19.88 21.20
C ASN A 141 37.72 -20.19 22.70
N GLN A 142 37.57 -21.47 23.04
CA GLN A 142 38.01 -22.01 24.32
C GLN A 142 39.50 -21.66 24.53
N LEU A 143 39.85 -21.16 25.71
CA LEU A 143 41.22 -21.25 26.24
C LEU A 143 41.13 -21.73 27.70
N HIS A 144 41.71 -22.92 27.87
CA HIS A 144 42.21 -23.60 29.07
C HIS A 144 41.99 -22.99 30.45
#